data_AF-A0A961JTV2-F1
#
_entry.id   AF-A0A961JTV2-F1
#
_cell.length_a   1.000
_cell.length_b   1.000
_cell.length_c   1.000
_cell.angle_alpha   90.00
_cell.angle_beta   90.00
_cell.angle_gamma   90.00
#
_symmetry.space_group_name_H-M   'P 1'
#
loop_
_entity.id
_entity.type
_entity.pdbx_description
1 polymer ?
#
loop_
_entity_poly.entity_id
_entity_poly.type
_entity_poly.pdbx_seq_one_letter_code
_entity_poly.pdbx_strand_id
1 'polypeptide(L)'
;PSNDLYSRIDKTRYATTYHRLIDAVAAEIGQTPTLVIENRGQERDGDNDATLGRLDRVLLSELNGMSVPGLRQLEILRRQVLAQAAAAQGWPYLDPFADLPATNAFYLDPMHLTADGNAAITPGVTERLIDLIEAQGTGPDCLP
;
A
#
# COMPACT_ATOMS: atom_id res chain seq x y z
N PRO A 1 -15.42 -5.47 26.63
CA PRO A 1 -15.18 -5.61 25.17
C PRO A 1 -14.79 -4.24 24.59
N SER A 2 -13.60 -4.12 23.99
CA SER A 2 -13.20 -2.85 23.36
C SER A 2 -14.21 -2.47 22.28
N ASN A 3 -14.70 -1.24 22.32
CA ASN A 3 -15.71 -0.73 21.40
C ASN A 3 -15.14 -0.39 20.00
N ASP A 4 -14.00 -0.95 19.67
CA ASP A 4 -13.24 -0.59 18.49
C ASP A 4 -13.80 -1.28 17.24
N LEU A 5 -14.09 -0.51 16.20
CA LEU A 5 -14.74 -1.00 14.98
C LEU A 5 -13.91 -2.05 14.25
N TYR A 6 -12.58 -2.00 14.34
CA TYR A 6 -11.71 -3.03 13.76
C TYR A 6 -12.02 -4.43 14.29
N SER A 7 -12.35 -4.55 15.58
CA SER A 7 -12.71 -5.84 16.19
C SER A 7 -13.97 -6.46 15.58
N ARG A 8 -14.83 -5.64 14.95
CA ARG A 8 -16.09 -6.04 14.31
C ARG A 8 -15.95 -6.33 12.82
N ILE A 9 -14.79 -6.04 12.23
CA ILE A 9 -14.53 -6.35 10.83
C ILE A 9 -14.40 -7.86 10.66
N ASP A 10 -15.21 -8.41 9.75
CA ASP A 10 -15.03 -9.75 9.22
C ASP A 10 -13.81 -9.75 8.29
N LYS A 11 -12.68 -10.18 8.86
CA LYS A 11 -11.37 -10.19 8.21
C LYS A 11 -11.35 -11.16 7.03
N THR A 12 -12.11 -12.25 7.10
CA THR A 12 -12.23 -13.23 6.01
C THR A 12 -12.96 -12.61 4.83
N ARG A 13 -14.09 -11.94 5.08
CA ARG A 13 -14.83 -11.23 4.03
C ARG A 13 -14.01 -10.08 3.44
N TYR A 14 -13.27 -9.36 4.27
CA TYR A 14 -12.37 -8.30 3.84
C TYR A 14 -11.28 -8.84 2.89
N ALA A 15 -10.57 -9.90 3.30
CA ALA A 15 -9.56 -10.55 2.48
C ALA A 15 -10.13 -11.07 1.15
N THR A 16 -11.27 -11.75 1.21
CA THR A 16 -11.98 -12.27 0.03
C THR A 16 -12.32 -11.17 -0.97
N THR A 17 -12.69 -9.98 -0.49
CA THR A 17 -13.04 -8.85 -1.36
C THR A 17 -11.84 -8.35 -2.14
N TYR A 18 -10.67 -8.23 -1.51
CA TYR A 18 -9.44 -7.81 -2.20
C TYR A 18 -8.91 -8.87 -3.16
N HIS A 19 -8.96 -10.14 -2.78
CA HIS A 19 -8.62 -11.23 -3.72
C HIS A 19 -9.51 -11.16 -4.96
N ARG A 20 -10.83 -11.01 -4.81
CA ARG A 20 -11.74 -10.85 -5.95
C ARG A 20 -11.42 -9.64 -6.82
N LEU A 21 -10.99 -8.53 -6.22
CA LEU A 21 -10.59 -7.34 -6.99
C LEU A 21 -9.35 -7.64 -7.84
N ILE A 22 -8.33 -8.26 -7.24
CA ILE A 22 -7.10 -8.64 -7.95
C ILE A 22 -7.40 -9.70 -9.03
N ASP A 23 -8.24 -10.69 -8.74
CA ASP A 23 -8.66 -11.70 -9.71
C ASP A 23 -9.41 -11.05 -10.89
N ALA A 24 -10.26 -10.06 -10.62
CA ALA A 24 -10.96 -9.32 -11.67
C ALA A 24 -9.97 -8.52 -12.52
N VAL A 25 -9.00 -7.83 -11.91
CA VAL A 25 -7.94 -7.13 -12.65
C VAL A 25 -7.14 -8.12 -13.49
N ALA A 26 -6.74 -9.27 -12.92
CA ALA A 26 -6.00 -10.32 -13.63
C ALA A 26 -6.77 -10.85 -14.84
N ALA A 27 -8.10 -11.03 -14.70
CA ALA A 27 -8.94 -11.47 -15.81
C ALA A 27 -9.00 -10.44 -16.95
N GLU A 28 -8.98 -9.14 -16.64
CA GLU A 28 -9.03 -8.06 -17.63
C GLU A 28 -7.68 -7.85 -18.33
N ILE A 29 -6.56 -7.88 -17.59
CA ILE A 29 -5.23 -7.63 -18.14
C ILE A 29 -4.57 -8.87 -18.75
N GLY A 30 -5.08 -10.07 -18.44
CA GLY A 30 -4.56 -11.33 -18.97
C GLY A 30 -3.11 -11.59 -18.56
N GLN A 31 -2.24 -11.83 -19.54
CA GLN A 31 -0.82 -12.19 -19.31
C GLN A 31 0.11 -10.98 -19.18
N THR A 32 -0.42 -9.78 -18.97
CA THR A 32 0.42 -8.59 -18.80
C THR A 32 1.31 -8.72 -17.56
N PRO A 33 2.64 -8.53 -17.71
CA PRO A 33 3.55 -8.45 -16.58
C PRO A 33 3.12 -7.32 -15.66
N THR A 34 2.89 -7.64 -14.37
CA THR A 34 2.24 -6.71 -13.45
C THR A 34 3.06 -6.55 -12.17
N LEU A 35 3.32 -5.30 -11.79
CA LEU A 35 3.88 -4.94 -10.49
C LEU A 35 2.76 -4.33 -9.64
N VAL A 36 2.56 -4.87 -8.44
CA VAL A 36 1.66 -4.26 -7.45
C VAL A 36 2.48 -3.32 -6.57
N ILE A 37 2.18 -2.03 -6.64
CA ILE A 37 2.83 -1.00 -5.82
C ILE A 37 1.90 -0.65 -4.68
N GLU A 38 2.38 -0.80 -3.45
CA GLU A 38 1.65 -0.40 -2.26
C GLU A 38 1.42 1.11 -2.25
N ASN A 39 0.27 1.52 -1.73
CA ASN A 39 -0.02 2.89 -1.33
C ASN A 39 -0.25 2.90 0.19
N ARG A 40 0.61 3.60 0.93
CA ARG A 40 0.41 3.79 2.37
C ARG A 40 -0.48 4.99 2.62
N GLY A 41 -1.64 4.77 3.23
CA GLY A 41 -2.48 5.84 3.75
C GLY A 41 -2.13 6.19 5.20
N GLN A 42 -2.20 7.47 5.56
CA GLN A 42 -2.24 8.09 6.91
C GLN A 42 -1.15 7.76 7.93
N GLU A 43 -0.35 6.72 7.72
CA GLU A 43 0.65 6.23 8.64
C GLU A 43 2.05 6.40 8.06
N ARG A 44 2.84 7.27 8.69
CA ARG A 44 4.29 7.32 8.49
C ARG A 44 4.95 6.41 9.53
N ASP A 45 5.94 5.60 9.15
CA ASP A 45 6.69 4.78 10.10
C ASP A 45 7.45 5.69 11.09
N GLY A 46 6.94 5.81 12.33
CA GLY A 46 7.49 6.69 13.36
C GLY A 46 6.53 7.79 13.84
N ASP A 47 5.34 7.92 13.25
CA ASP A 47 4.29 8.76 13.81
C ASP A 47 3.88 8.23 15.19
N ASN A 48 3.92 9.12 16.18
CA ASN A 48 3.49 8.81 17.54
C ASN A 48 1.98 9.05 17.69
N ASP A 49 1.40 8.52 18.77
CA ASP A 49 -0.03 8.66 19.09
C ASP A 49 -0.50 10.13 19.15
N ALA A 50 0.41 11.10 19.33
CA ALA A 50 0.07 12.52 19.32
C ALA A 50 -0.06 13.12 17.90
N THR A 51 0.74 12.65 16.94
CA THR A 51 0.59 13.01 15.51
C THR A 51 -0.68 12.39 14.94
N LEU A 52 -0.90 11.11 15.23
CA LEU A 52 -2.11 10.39 14.85
C LEU A 52 -3.34 10.95 15.59
N GLY A 53 -3.19 11.37 16.85
CA GLY A 53 -4.23 12.02 17.66
C GLY A 53 -4.66 13.42 17.16
N ARG A 54 -3.79 14.14 16.43
CA ARG A 54 -4.14 15.41 15.77
C ARG A 54 -4.90 15.19 14.47
N LEU A 55 -4.52 14.15 13.74
CA LEU A 55 -5.25 13.63 12.57
C LEU A 55 -6.65 13.15 12.96
N ASP A 56 -6.74 12.43 14.08
CA ASP A 56 -7.96 11.85 14.65
C ASP A 56 -9.14 12.82 14.77
N ARG A 57 -8.93 14.09 15.14
CA ARG A 57 -10.08 15.01 15.30
C ARG A 57 -10.76 15.41 13.99
N VAL A 58 -10.03 15.38 12.88
CA VAL A 58 -10.56 15.67 11.54
C VAL A 58 -10.97 14.35 10.85
N LEU A 59 -10.24 13.27 11.14
CA LEU A 59 -10.43 11.97 10.50
C LEU A 59 -11.47 11.08 11.17
N LEU A 60 -11.68 11.13 12.49
CA LEU A 60 -12.69 10.30 13.16
C LEU A 60 -14.11 10.53 12.63
N SER A 61 -14.41 11.74 12.13
CA SER A 61 -15.68 12.01 11.44
C SER A 61 -15.78 11.36 10.06
N GLU A 62 -14.65 11.10 9.40
CA GLU A 62 -14.57 10.44 8.08
C GLU A 62 -14.34 8.93 8.19
N LEU A 63 -13.79 8.46 9.32
CA LEU A 63 -13.39 7.07 9.58
C LEU A 63 -14.44 6.25 10.33
N ASN A 64 -15.70 6.70 10.29
CA ASN A 64 -16.86 6.06 10.91
C ASN A 64 -16.72 5.74 12.42
N GLY A 65 -15.77 6.36 13.14
CA GLY A 65 -15.52 6.11 14.56
C GLY A 65 -14.55 4.97 14.89
N MET A 66 -13.67 4.55 13.96
CA MET A 66 -12.60 3.58 14.23
C MET A 66 -11.44 4.24 14.97
N SER A 67 -10.87 3.57 15.98
CA SER A 67 -9.73 4.11 16.71
C SER A 67 -8.43 4.06 15.88
N VAL A 68 -7.46 4.93 16.16
CA VAL A 68 -6.11 4.89 15.56
C VAL A 68 -5.48 3.49 15.58
N PRO A 69 -5.47 2.75 16.72
CA PRO A 69 -4.96 1.38 16.72
C PRO A 69 -5.74 0.45 15.78
N GLY A 70 -7.07 0.61 15.72
CA GLY A 70 -7.92 -0.17 14.82
C GLY A 70 -7.64 0.11 13.34
N LEU A 71 -7.40 1.38 12.99
CA LEU A 71 -7.02 1.79 11.63
C LEU A 71 -5.67 1.24 11.25
N ARG A 72 -4.69 1.29 12.16
CA ARG A 72 -3.37 0.70 11.97
C ARG A 72 -3.46 -0.80 11.70
N GLN A 73 -4.26 -1.51 12.49
CA GLN A 73 -4.49 -2.94 12.28
C GLN A 73 -5.24 -3.24 10.97
N LEU A 74 -6.11 -2.34 10.52
CA LEU A 74 -6.77 -2.45 9.22
C LEU A 74 -5.81 -2.23 8.06
N GLU A 75 -4.93 -1.23 8.15
CA GLU A 75 -3.92 -0.95 7.14
C GLU A 75 -2.91 -2.10 7.03
N ILE A 76 -2.46 -2.66 8.16
CA ILE A 76 -1.63 -3.88 8.18
C ILE A 76 -2.36 -5.04 7.50
N LEU A 77 -3.64 -5.27 7.84
CA LEU A 77 -4.44 -6.33 7.23
C LEU A 77 -4.58 -6.12 5.72
N ARG A 78 -4.85 -4.90 5.27
CA ARG A 78 -4.96 -4.54 3.86
C ARG A 78 -3.67 -4.83 3.10
N ARG A 79 -2.53 -4.39 3.62
CA ARG A 79 -1.20 -4.63 3.03
C ARG A 79 -0.90 -6.12 2.90
N GLN A 80 -1.17 -6.88 3.96
CA GLN A 80 -0.97 -8.34 3.95
C GLN A 80 -1.85 -9.03 2.91
N VAL A 81 -3.13 -8.66 2.85
CA VAL A 81 -4.09 -9.22 1.90
C VAL A 81 -3.73 -8.85 0.47
N LEU A 82 -3.32 -7.61 0.20
CA LEU A 82 -2.91 -7.17 -1.13
C LEU A 82 -1.66 -7.93 -1.60
N ALA A 83 -0.65 -8.08 -0.73
CA ALA A 83 0.55 -8.86 -1.02
C ALA A 83 0.22 -10.34 -1.27
N GLN A 84 -0.70 -10.94 -0.49
CA GLN A 84 -1.16 -12.33 -0.70
C GLN A 84 -1.91 -12.49 -2.01
N ALA A 85 -2.77 -11.54 -2.36
CA ALA A 85 -3.51 -11.56 -3.62
C ALA A 85 -2.58 -11.39 -4.84
N ALA A 86 -1.61 -10.48 -4.76
CA ALA A 86 -0.57 -10.33 -5.77
C ALA A 86 0.25 -11.62 -5.95
N ALA A 87 0.69 -12.22 -4.83
CA ALA A 87 1.43 -13.47 -4.85
C ALA A 87 0.64 -14.63 -5.46
N ALA A 88 -0.68 -14.70 -5.24
CA ALA A 88 -1.56 -15.69 -5.85
C ALA A 88 -1.61 -15.58 -7.39
N GLN A 89 -1.41 -14.37 -7.93
CA GLN A 89 -1.30 -14.11 -9.37
C GLN A 89 0.15 -14.23 -9.89
N GLY A 90 1.12 -14.50 -9.01
CA GLY A 90 2.54 -14.49 -9.34
C GLY A 90 3.10 -13.08 -9.61
N TRP A 91 2.42 -12.03 -9.16
CA TRP A 91 2.84 -10.65 -9.37
C TRP A 91 3.77 -10.19 -8.24
N PRO A 92 4.92 -9.57 -8.55
CA PRO A 92 5.73 -8.92 -7.54
C PRO A 92 4.94 -7.81 -6.84
N TYR A 93 5.22 -7.66 -5.54
CA TYR A 93 4.65 -6.63 -4.70
C TYR A 93 5.79 -5.76 -4.13
N LEU A 94 5.64 -4.44 -4.22
CA LEU A 94 6.61 -3.46 -3.73
C LEU A 94 5.94 -2.52 -2.74
N ASP A 95 6.54 -2.35 -1.57
CA ASP A 95 6.23 -1.25 -0.66
C ASP A 95 7.34 -0.19 -0.75
N PRO A 96 7.16 0.85 -1.58
CA PRO A 96 8.22 1.80 -1.84
C PRO A 96 8.47 2.76 -0.67
N PHE A 97 7.61 2.72 0.36
CA PHE A 97 7.69 3.57 1.53
C PHE A 97 8.41 2.93 2.71
N ALA A 98 8.77 1.64 2.62
CA ALA A 98 9.32 0.89 3.75
C ALA A 98 10.58 1.52 4.37
N ASP A 99 11.39 2.16 3.54
CA ASP A 99 12.64 2.81 3.97
C ASP A 99 12.54 4.34 3.97
N LEU A 100 11.36 4.91 3.71
CA LEU A 100 11.19 6.35 3.63
C LEU A 100 11.00 6.95 5.03
N PRO A 101 11.89 7.86 5.49
CA PRO A 101 11.78 8.43 6.83
C PRO A 101 10.49 9.25 7.00
N ALA A 102 9.81 9.09 8.14
CA ALA A 102 8.63 9.86 8.52
C ALA A 102 8.95 11.33 8.86
N THR A 103 9.37 12.11 7.86
CA THR A 103 9.76 13.51 8.04
C THR A 103 8.99 14.41 7.08
N ASN A 104 8.78 15.66 7.47
CA ASN A 104 8.08 16.65 6.63
C ASN A 104 8.89 17.02 5.36
N ALA A 105 10.14 16.55 5.20
CA ALA A 105 10.88 16.70 3.96
C ALA A 105 10.28 15.85 2.83
N PHE A 106 9.75 14.66 3.17
CA PHE A 106 9.23 13.70 2.18
C PHE A 106 7.71 13.69 2.07
N TYR A 107 6.99 14.30 3.01
CA TYR A 107 5.53 14.28 3.07
C TYR A 107 4.94 15.69 3.18
N LEU A 108 4.03 16.03 2.26
CA LEU A 108 3.27 17.29 2.28
C LEU A 108 2.23 17.28 3.40
N ASP A 109 1.55 16.14 3.52
CA ASP A 109 0.55 15.86 4.53
C ASP A 109 0.59 14.34 4.82
N PRO A 110 -0.32 13.80 5.65
CA PRO A 110 -0.32 12.37 5.98
C PRO A 110 -0.72 11.42 4.83
N MET A 111 -1.12 11.95 3.67
CA MET A 111 -1.56 11.20 2.49
C MET A 111 -0.69 11.43 1.25
N HIS A 112 0.04 12.54 1.18
CA HIS A 112 0.75 12.95 -0.03
C HIS A 112 2.25 13.16 0.20
N LEU A 113 3.05 12.68 -0.75
CA LEU A 113 4.49 12.91 -0.81
C LEU A 113 4.82 14.31 -1.36
N THR A 114 5.94 14.87 -0.89
CA THR A 114 6.58 16.02 -1.54
C THR A 114 7.23 15.61 -2.86
N ALA A 115 7.76 16.58 -3.61
CA ALA A 115 8.64 16.28 -4.75
C ALA A 115 9.84 15.43 -4.32
N ASP A 116 10.47 15.75 -3.19
CA ASP A 116 11.60 14.99 -2.65
C ASP A 116 11.19 13.58 -2.21
N GLY A 117 9.98 13.43 -1.64
CA GLY A 117 9.43 12.12 -1.28
C GLY A 117 9.22 11.24 -2.51
N ASN A 118 8.62 11.80 -3.56
CA ASN A 118 8.47 11.10 -4.84
C ASN A 118 9.84 10.74 -5.44
N ALA A 119 10.79 11.67 -5.43
CA ALA A 119 12.15 11.43 -5.92
C ALA A 119 12.87 10.33 -5.13
N ALA A 120 12.65 10.24 -3.81
CA ALA A 120 13.26 9.23 -2.96
C ALA A 120 12.73 7.81 -3.25
N ILE A 121 11.44 7.67 -3.59
CA ILE A 121 10.84 6.34 -3.86
C ILE A 121 10.99 5.88 -5.33
N THR A 122 11.18 6.83 -6.25
CA THR A 122 11.22 6.55 -7.69
C THR A 122 12.28 5.52 -8.10
N PRO A 123 13.53 5.55 -7.58
CA PRO A 123 14.54 4.56 -7.94
C PRO A 123 14.11 3.12 -7.65
N GLY A 124 13.57 2.87 -6.45
CA GLY A 124 13.13 1.52 -6.07
C GLY A 124 11.97 1.01 -6.92
N VAL A 125 11.02 1.88 -7.28
CA VAL A 125 9.94 1.51 -8.23
C VAL A 125 10.51 1.22 -9.61
N THR A 126 11.44 2.05 -10.08
CA THR A 126 12.07 1.91 -11.41
C THR A 126 12.84 0.59 -11.51
N GLU A 127 13.64 0.26 -10.50
CA GLU A 127 14.39 -1.01 -10.44
C GLU A 127 13.45 -2.21 -10.52
N ARG A 128 12.33 -2.20 -9.78
CA ARG A 128 11.35 -3.30 -9.84
C ARG A 128 10.64 -3.41 -11.17
N LEU A 129 10.41 -2.30 -11.86
CA LEU A 129 9.86 -2.33 -13.21
C LEU A 129 10.87 -2.88 -14.21
N ILE A 130 12.15 -2.53 -14.07
CA ILE A 130 13.24 -3.10 -14.89
C ILE A 130 13.33 -4.62 -14.66
N ASP A 131 13.39 -5.08 -13.41
CA ASP A 131 13.40 -6.51 -13.06
C ASP A 131 12.24 -7.26 -13.73
N LEU A 132 11.03 -6.68 -13.68
CA LEU A 132 9.82 -7.25 -14.26
C LEU A 132 9.91 -7.36 -15.79
N ILE A 133 10.47 -6.36 -16.47
CA ILE A 133 10.66 -6.34 -17.92
C ILE A 133 11.74 -7.34 -18.34
N GLU A 134 12.88 -7.37 -17.65
CA GLU A 134 13.98 -8.30 -17.95
C GLU A 134 13.56 -9.76 -17.78
N ALA A 135 12.72 -10.05 -16.78
CA ALA A 135 12.16 -11.37 -16.56
C ALA A 135 11.27 -11.88 -17.72
N GLN A 136 10.80 -10.99 -18.61
CA GLN A 136 10.06 -11.37 -19.82
C GLN A 136 10.98 -11.77 -20.99
N GLY A 137 12.30 -11.72 -20.82
CA GLY A 137 13.26 -11.99 -21.90
C GLY A 137 13.43 -10.82 -22.87
N THR A 138 12.83 -9.65 -22.59
CA THR A 138 13.07 -8.40 -23.29
C THR A 138 14.19 -7.63 -22.59
N GLY A 139 15.43 -8.11 -22.74
CA GLY A 139 16.61 -7.32 -22.37
C GLY A 139 16.76 -6.09 -23.28
N PRO A 140 17.67 -5.16 -22.95
CA PRO A 140 17.92 -3.94 -23.74
C PRO A 140 18.30 -4.20 -25.21
N ASP A 141 18.63 -5.44 -25.57
CA ASP A 141 18.92 -5.90 -26.93
C ASP A 141 17.68 -6.05 -27.83
N CYS A 142 16.47 -5.76 -27.33
CA CYS A 142 15.20 -5.92 -28.06
C CYS A 142 14.56 -4.61 -28.54
N LEU A 143 15.24 -3.46 -28.43
CA LEU A 143 14.81 -2.21 -29.07
C LEU A 143 15.40 -2.14 -30.50
N PRO A 144 14.59 -1.92 -31.55
CA PRO A 144 15.06 -1.81 -32.93
C PRO A 144 15.95 -0.59 -33.20
#